data_AF-A0A430Q195-F1
#
_entry.id   AF-A0A430Q195-F1
#
_cell.length_a   1.000
_cell.length_b   1.000
_cell.length_c   1.000
_cell.angle_alpha   90.00
_cell.angle_beta   90.00
_cell.angle_gamma   90.00
#
_symmetry.space_group_name_H-M   'P 1'
#
loop_
_entity.id
_entity.type
_entity.pdbx_description
1 polymer ?
#
loop_
_entity_poly.entity_id
_entity_poly.type
_entity_poly.pdbx_seq_one_letter_code
_entity_poly.pdbx_strand_id
1 'polypeptide(L)'
;MLASEQKFLETILGKLSIQQDIPEHKSIESYLNPVPEFIFDTDNGHTFEAWFGRIEDIFRVEFAAMDDAKKVRLILQKLGPNEHQKYRNHILPKHPREVNFDKTVNTLNKVFCEQASLFRIQCSVASSRD
;
A
#
# COMPACT_ATOMS: atom_id res chain seq x y z
N MET A 1 -8.94 -54.95 -8.22
CA MET A 1 -8.81 -54.03 -7.06
C MET A 1 -7.91 -52.83 -7.40
N LEU A 2 -6.71 -53.06 -7.94
CA LEU A 2 -5.75 -51.99 -8.33
C LEU A 2 -6.25 -51.01 -9.41
N ALA A 3 -7.03 -51.51 -10.39
CA ALA A 3 -7.55 -50.68 -11.48
C ALA A 3 -8.58 -49.63 -11.02
N SER A 4 -9.31 -49.89 -9.94
CA SER A 4 -10.25 -48.93 -9.34
C SER A 4 -9.55 -47.84 -8.54
N GLU A 5 -8.42 -48.16 -7.89
CA GLU A 5 -7.61 -47.19 -7.16
C GLU A 5 -6.89 -46.23 -8.10
N GLN A 6 -6.35 -46.73 -9.23
CA GLN A 6 -5.72 -45.87 -10.23
C GLN A 6 -6.71 -44.88 -10.85
N LYS A 7 -7.93 -45.34 -11.19
CA LYS A 7 -8.99 -44.45 -11.71
C LYS A 7 -9.42 -43.40 -10.69
N PHE A 8 -9.40 -43.73 -9.40
CA PHE A 8 -9.72 -42.78 -8.34
C PHE A 8 -8.64 -41.70 -8.22
N LEU A 9 -7.35 -42.07 -8.27
CA LEU A 9 -6.24 -41.11 -8.23
C LEU A 9 -6.24 -40.19 -9.46
N GLU A 10 -6.45 -40.72 -10.66
CA GLU A 10 -6.57 -39.93 -11.89
C GLU A 10 -7.77 -38.96 -11.82
N THR A 11 -8.87 -39.39 -11.22
CA THR A 11 -10.05 -38.53 -11.01
C THR A 11 -9.76 -37.42 -10.01
N ILE A 12 -8.99 -37.69 -8.95
CA ILE A 12 -8.59 -36.67 -7.98
C ILE A 12 -7.58 -35.70 -8.61
N LEU A 13 -6.60 -36.18 -9.35
CA LEU A 13 -5.63 -35.35 -10.08
C LEU A 13 -6.31 -34.46 -11.12
N GLY A 14 -7.26 -35.01 -11.89
CA GLY A 14 -8.06 -34.24 -12.85
C GLY A 14 -8.92 -33.17 -12.18
N LYS A 15 -9.50 -33.46 -11.00
CA LYS A 15 -10.31 -32.49 -10.23
C LYS A 15 -9.47 -31.41 -9.56
N LEU A 16 -8.27 -31.74 -9.06
CA LEU A 16 -7.32 -30.76 -8.54
C LEU A 16 -6.79 -29.83 -9.63
N SER A 17 -6.62 -30.34 -10.86
CA SER A 17 -6.16 -29.55 -12.01
C SER A 17 -7.23 -28.60 -12.56
N ILE A 18 -8.53 -28.87 -12.34
CA ILE A 18 -9.66 -28.11 -12.92
C ILE A 18 -10.28 -27.10 -11.93
N GLN A 19 -9.87 -27.08 -10.66
CA GLN A 19 -10.34 -26.10 -9.66
C GLN A 19 -9.20 -25.32 -8.99
N GLN A 20 -8.18 -24.98 -9.75
CA GLN A 20 -7.43 -23.77 -9.47
C GLN A 20 -7.93 -22.66 -10.40
N ASP A 21 -9.16 -22.21 -10.15
CA ASP A 21 -9.45 -20.79 -10.30
C ASP A 21 -8.63 -20.10 -9.20
N ILE A 22 -7.32 -19.98 -9.43
CA ILE A 22 -6.48 -19.10 -8.62
C ILE A 22 -7.06 -17.73 -8.95
N PRO A 23 -7.72 -17.03 -8.00
CA PRO A 23 -8.01 -15.62 -8.23
C PRO A 23 -6.66 -15.04 -8.60
N GLU A 24 -6.52 -14.43 -9.77
CA GLU A 24 -5.24 -13.99 -10.34
C GLU A 24 -4.47 -13.18 -9.28
N HIS A 25 -3.71 -13.86 -8.41
CA HIS A 25 -3.11 -13.26 -7.23
C HIS A 25 -1.81 -12.67 -7.72
N LYS A 26 -1.96 -11.55 -8.43
CA LYS A 26 -0.86 -10.69 -8.81
C LYS A 26 -0.03 -10.42 -7.57
N SER A 27 1.27 -10.71 -7.66
CA SER A 27 2.20 -10.45 -6.57
C SER A 27 2.13 -8.97 -6.19
N ILE A 28 2.27 -8.66 -4.90
CA ILE A 28 2.33 -7.28 -4.39
C ILE A 28 3.32 -6.43 -5.21
N GLU A 29 4.43 -7.06 -5.60
CA GLU A 29 5.46 -6.43 -6.43
C GLU A 29 4.96 -5.97 -7.80
N SER A 30 4.02 -6.70 -8.42
CA SER A 30 3.49 -6.32 -9.74
C SER A 30 2.70 -5.01 -9.71
N TYR A 31 2.07 -4.68 -8.58
CA TYR A 31 1.35 -3.43 -8.39
C TYR A 31 2.28 -2.27 -8.03
N LEU A 32 3.31 -2.53 -7.23
CA LEU A 32 4.17 -1.47 -6.68
C LEU A 32 5.42 -1.20 -7.52
N ASN A 33 5.98 -2.17 -8.23
CA ASN A 33 7.20 -1.97 -9.04
C ASN A 33 7.07 -0.86 -10.09
N PRO A 34 5.93 -0.69 -10.79
CA PRO A 34 5.76 0.40 -11.74
C PRO A 34 5.72 1.79 -11.10
N VAL A 35 5.47 1.86 -9.79
CA VAL A 35 5.32 3.12 -9.06
C VAL A 35 6.70 3.61 -8.62
N PRO A 36 7.12 4.81 -9.05
CA PRO A 36 8.39 5.38 -8.61
C PRO A 36 8.36 5.70 -7.11
N GLU A 37 9.54 5.74 -6.49
CA GLU A 37 9.67 6.22 -5.12
C GLU A 37 9.16 7.66 -4.99
N PHE A 38 8.58 7.96 -3.84
CA PHE A 38 8.18 9.30 -3.46
C PHE A 38 9.40 10.11 -3.04
N ILE A 39 9.66 11.17 -3.80
CA ILE A 39 10.63 12.21 -3.49
C ILE A 39 9.86 13.51 -3.35
N PHE A 40 10.01 14.20 -2.23
CA PHE A 40 9.28 15.44 -1.98
C PHE A 40 9.95 16.61 -2.70
N ASP A 41 9.18 17.33 -3.50
CA ASP A 41 9.63 18.53 -4.20
C ASP A 41 8.48 19.55 -4.24
N THR A 42 8.63 20.64 -3.49
CA THR A 42 7.63 21.70 -3.43
C THR A 42 7.58 22.54 -4.68
N ASP A 43 8.72 22.74 -5.35
CA ASP A 43 8.82 23.65 -6.50
C ASP A 43 8.14 23.05 -7.73
N ASN A 44 8.08 21.72 -7.78
CA ASN A 44 7.46 20.94 -8.86
C ASN A 44 6.10 20.34 -8.46
N GLY A 45 5.57 20.68 -7.28
CA GLY A 45 4.28 20.17 -6.79
C GLY A 45 4.27 18.66 -6.52
N HIS A 46 5.42 18.04 -6.28
CA HIS A 46 5.54 16.63 -5.90
C HIS A 46 5.25 16.46 -4.41
N THR A 47 3.97 16.53 -4.05
CA THR A 47 3.46 16.31 -2.70
C THR A 47 3.16 14.83 -2.45
N PHE A 48 3.09 14.43 -1.18
CA PHE A 48 2.71 13.06 -0.84
C PHE A 48 1.27 12.74 -1.27
N GLU A 49 0.37 13.71 -1.20
CA GLU A 49 -1.02 13.54 -1.65
C GLU A 49 -1.10 13.19 -3.14
N ALA A 50 -0.42 13.95 -4.00
CA ALA A 50 -0.39 13.69 -5.44
C ALA A 50 0.28 12.36 -5.79
N TRP A 51 1.32 11.98 -5.04
CA TRP A 51 1.97 10.68 -5.22
C TRP A 51 1.09 9.52 -4.74
N PHE A 52 0.49 9.63 -3.56
CA PHE A 52 -0.31 8.59 -2.95
C PHE A 52 -1.62 8.34 -3.71
N GLY A 53 -2.25 9.38 -4.26
CA GLY A 53 -3.45 9.25 -5.08
C GLY A 53 -3.26 8.31 -6.29
N ARG A 54 -2.03 8.14 -6.80
CA ARG A 54 -1.73 7.18 -7.89
C ARG A 54 -1.78 5.73 -7.46
N ILE A 55 -1.65 5.44 -6.17
CA ILE A 55 -1.57 4.09 -5.62
C ILE A 55 -2.64 3.81 -4.56
N GLU A 56 -3.46 4.79 -4.21
CA GLU A 56 -4.44 4.70 -3.14
C GLU A 56 -5.41 3.54 -3.35
N ASP A 57 -5.92 3.37 -4.57
CA ASP A 57 -6.84 2.27 -4.91
C ASP A 57 -6.19 0.90 -4.74
N ILE A 58 -4.88 0.77 -4.97
CA ILE A 58 -4.16 -0.49 -4.71
C ILE A 58 -4.26 -0.83 -3.22
N PHE A 59 -4.14 0.15 -2.32
CA PHE A 59 -4.24 -0.10 -0.88
C PHE A 59 -5.68 -0.30 -0.39
N ARG A 60 -6.64 0.43 -0.97
CA ARG A 60 -8.04 0.43 -0.55
C ARG A 60 -8.86 -0.70 -1.16
N VAL A 61 -8.49 -1.19 -2.34
CA VAL A 61 -9.19 -2.24 -3.09
C VAL A 61 -8.39 -3.53 -3.06
N GLU A 62 -7.25 -3.56 -3.76
CA GLU A 62 -6.45 -4.80 -3.94
C GLU A 62 -5.89 -5.32 -2.61
N PHE A 63 -5.43 -4.42 -1.76
CA PHE A 63 -4.87 -4.76 -0.45
C PHE A 63 -5.87 -4.52 0.69
N ALA A 64 -7.18 -4.40 0.43
CA ALA A 64 -8.19 -4.11 1.46
C ALA A 64 -8.06 -5.02 2.70
N ALA A 65 -7.93 -6.34 2.47
CA ALA A 65 -7.81 -7.37 3.50
C ALA A 65 -6.40 -7.51 4.12
N MET A 66 -5.41 -6.74 3.65
CA MET A 66 -4.05 -6.77 4.19
C MET A 66 -3.99 -6.04 5.53
N ASP A 67 -3.18 -6.55 6.47
CA ASP A 67 -2.97 -5.89 7.76
C ASP A 67 -2.29 -4.53 7.60
N ASP A 68 -2.67 -3.61 8.48
CA ASP A 68 -2.17 -2.23 8.46
C ASP A 68 -0.65 -2.16 8.57
N ALA A 69 -0.02 -3.02 9.38
CA ALA A 69 1.42 -3.00 9.56
C ALA A 69 2.17 -3.34 8.26
N LYS A 70 1.66 -4.29 7.46
CA LYS A 70 2.17 -4.58 6.11
C LYS A 70 1.92 -3.41 5.16
N LYS A 71 0.71 -2.83 5.14
CA LYS A 71 0.41 -1.67 4.28
C LYS A 71 1.34 -0.49 4.58
N VAL A 72 1.54 -0.19 5.86
CA VAL A 72 2.48 0.84 6.32
C VAL A 72 3.89 0.53 5.84
N ARG A 73 4.37 -0.71 6.00
CA ARG A 73 5.70 -1.10 5.53
C ARG A 73 5.87 -0.89 4.01
N LEU A 74 4.86 -1.20 3.21
CA LEU A 74 4.90 -1.01 1.76
C LEU A 74 4.97 0.46 1.36
N ILE A 75 4.19 1.34 2.01
CA ILE A 75 4.31 2.79 1.79
C ILE A 75 5.72 3.26 2.15
N LEU A 76 6.22 2.87 3.32
CA LEU A 76 7.53 3.33 3.81
C LEU A 76 8.71 2.84 2.95
N GLN A 77 8.55 1.70 2.27
CA GLN A 77 9.53 1.20 1.29
C GLN A 77 9.55 2.06 0.01
N LYS A 78 8.45 2.74 -0.29
CA LYS A 78 8.34 3.62 -1.44
C LYS A 78 8.70 5.07 -1.16
N LEU A 79 9.04 5.42 0.09
CA LEU A 79 9.58 6.74 0.39
C LEU A 79 11.07 6.78 0.06
N GLY A 80 11.53 7.90 -0.49
CA GLY A 80 12.96 8.18 -0.57
C GLY A 80 13.63 8.17 0.81
N PRO A 81 14.98 8.07 0.86
CA PRO A 81 15.72 7.92 2.11
C PRO A 81 15.51 9.10 3.07
N ASN A 82 15.42 10.32 2.55
CA ASN A 82 15.22 11.52 3.35
C ASN A 82 13.78 11.58 3.89
N GLU A 83 12.81 11.25 3.05
CA GLU A 83 11.39 11.24 3.36
C GLU A 83 11.08 10.19 4.43
N HIS A 84 11.65 9.00 4.27
CA HIS A 84 11.57 7.92 5.25
C HIS A 84 12.12 8.36 6.61
N GLN A 85 13.29 9.00 6.65
CA GLN A 85 13.87 9.51 7.89
C GLN A 85 13.00 10.58 8.55
N LYS A 86 12.45 11.52 7.75
CA LYS A 86 11.58 12.59 8.25
C LYS A 86 10.30 12.02 8.85
N TYR A 87 9.70 11.01 8.22
CA TYR A 87 8.56 10.30 8.78
C TYR A 87 8.91 9.61 10.10
N ARG A 88 10.02 8.84 10.15
CA ARG A 88 10.46 8.16 11.38
C ARG A 88 10.64 9.14 12.53
N ASN A 89 11.27 10.28 12.28
CA ASN A 89 11.47 11.33 13.29
C ASN A 89 10.13 11.91 13.79
N HIS A 90 9.12 12.03 12.92
CA HIS A 90 7.82 12.61 13.26
C HIS A 90 6.97 11.70 14.16
N ILE A 91 7.08 10.37 14.01
CA ILE A 91 6.28 9.43 14.79
C ILE A 91 6.91 9.06 16.15
N LEU A 92 8.14 9.50 16.43
CA LEU A 92 8.81 9.23 17.70
C LEU A 92 7.95 9.69 18.89
N PRO A 93 7.95 8.92 20.01
CA PRO A 93 8.74 7.71 20.27
C PRO A 93 8.16 6.41 19.69
N LYS A 94 7.06 6.46 18.92
CA LYS A 94 6.34 5.27 18.44
C LYS A 94 7.10 4.57 17.30
N HIS A 95 6.93 3.26 17.20
CA HIS A 95 7.46 2.49 16.08
C HIS A 95 6.48 2.50 14.89
N PRO A 96 6.93 2.51 13.62
CA PRO A 96 6.02 2.49 12.45
C PRO A 96 4.98 1.37 12.45
N ARG A 97 5.31 0.22 13.05
CA ARG A 97 4.40 -0.95 13.18
C ARG A 97 3.24 -0.70 14.16
N GLU A 98 3.36 0.29 15.03
CA GLU A 98 2.35 0.67 16.03
C GLU A 98 1.38 1.75 15.50
N VAL A 99 1.67 2.29 14.31
CA VAL A 99 0.84 3.28 13.64
C VAL A 99 -0.02 2.56 12.62
N ASN A 100 -1.33 2.81 12.67
CA ASN A 100 -2.26 2.23 11.71
C ASN A 100 -2.11 2.90 10.33
N PHE A 101 -2.76 2.33 9.31
CA PHE A 101 -2.59 2.76 7.93
C PHE A 101 -3.06 4.21 7.72
N ASP A 102 -4.28 4.54 8.12
CA ASP A 102 -4.84 5.88 7.90
C ASP A 102 -4.08 6.98 8.67
N LYS A 103 -3.60 6.70 9.89
CA LYS A 103 -2.75 7.65 10.64
C LYS A 103 -1.42 7.86 9.93
N THR A 104 -0.85 6.81 9.34
CA THR A 104 0.39 6.92 8.56
C THR A 104 0.19 7.83 7.35
N VAL A 105 -0.85 7.58 6.55
CA VAL A 105 -1.18 8.41 5.36
C VAL A 105 -1.43 9.86 5.77
N ASN A 106 -2.21 10.11 6.82
CA ASN A 106 -2.47 11.46 7.33
C ASN A 106 -1.19 12.16 7.80
N THR A 107 -0.31 11.43 8.50
CA THR A 107 0.98 11.96 8.95
C THR A 107 1.86 12.34 7.76
N LEU A 108 1.96 11.47 6.75
CA LEU A 108 2.75 11.72 5.55
C LEU A 108 2.20 12.92 4.76
N ASN A 109 0.88 13.01 4.59
CA ASN A 109 0.23 14.18 3.99
C ASN A 109 0.61 15.47 4.73
N LYS A 110 0.57 15.48 6.06
CA LYS A 110 0.94 16.67 6.85
C LYS A 110 2.42 17.04 6.74
N VAL A 111 3.31 16.05 6.71
CA VAL A 111 4.76 16.26 6.70
C VAL A 111 5.28 16.69 5.32
N PHE A 112 4.57 16.31 4.26
CA PHE A 112 4.93 16.51 2.86
C PHE A 112 3.81 17.18 2.05
N CYS A 113 3.07 18.08 2.72
CA CYS A 113 2.12 19.00 2.09
C CYS A 113 2.89 20.18 1.50
N GLU A 114 2.37 20.76 0.43
CA GLU A 114 2.85 22.03 -0.09
C GLU A 114 2.64 23.11 0.99
N GLN A 115 3.73 23.62 1.57
CA GLN A 115 3.65 24.78 2.44
C GLN A 115 3.45 26.01 1.56
N ALA A 116 2.22 26.24 1.12
CA ALA A 116 1.85 27.55 0.61
C ALA A 116 2.01 28.56 1.75
N SER A 117 3.17 29.22 1.78
CA SER A 117 3.45 30.53 2.38
C SER A 117 2.86 30.80 3.77
N LEU A 118 3.68 30.69 4.83
CA LEU A 118 3.68 31.36 6.16
C LEU A 118 2.36 31.70 6.92
N PHE A 119 1.18 31.41 6.39
CA PHE A 119 -0.14 31.65 6.96
C PHE A 119 -1.04 30.45 6.66
N ARG A 120 -1.01 29.51 7.61
CA ARG A 120 -2.12 28.64 8.07
C ARG A 120 -2.95 27.84 7.04
N ILE A 121 -2.83 26.51 7.20
CA ILE A 121 -3.89 25.49 7.25
C ILE A 121 -4.80 25.38 6.01
N GLN A 122 -4.62 24.30 5.23
CA GLN A 122 -5.54 23.16 5.12
C GLN A 122 -5.01 22.23 4.02
N CYS A 123 -4.30 21.16 4.37
CA CYS A 123 -4.37 19.95 3.53
C CYS A 123 -5.82 19.50 3.71
N SER A 124 -6.66 19.76 2.70
CA SER A 124 -8.09 19.56 2.76
C SER A 124 -8.36 18.13 3.21
N VAL A 125 -9.11 18.01 4.30
CA VAL A 125 -9.63 16.73 4.75
C VAL A 125 -10.71 16.33 3.75
N ALA A 126 -10.33 15.80 2.59
CA ALA A 126 -11.25 15.14 1.66
C ALA A 126 -11.58 13.73 2.22
N SER A 127 -12.16 13.72 3.42
CA SER A 127 -12.91 12.60 3.95
C SER A 127 -14.30 13.12 4.28
N SER A 128 -15.00 13.56 3.23
CA SER A 128 -16.44 13.62 3.19
C SER A 128 -16.88 12.80 1.98
N ARG A 129 -17.03 11.49 2.20
CA ARG A 129 -17.91 10.67 1.38
C ARG A 129 -19.30 10.86 1.95
N ASP A 130 -20.11 11.65 1.25
CA ASP A 130 -21.57 11.47 1.23
C ASP A 130 -21.91 10.28 0.31
#